data_AF-A0A7W1N902-F1
#
_entry.id   AF-A0A7W1N902-F1
#
_cell.length_a   1.000
_cell.length_b   1.000
_cell.length_c   1.000
_cell.angle_alpha   90.00
_cell.angle_beta   90.00
_cell.angle_gamma   90.00
#
_symmetry.space_group_name_H-M   'P 1'
#
loop_
_entity.id
_entity.type
_entity.pdbx_description
1 polymer ?
#
loop_
_entity_poly.entity_id
_entity_poly.type
_entity_poly.pdbx_seq_one_letter_code
_entity_poly.pdbx_strand_id
1 'polypeptide(L)'
;MSPLFRWRADHTDGVAARRPHAGLLRRERRALARAREDTLRDLGGLLVEMYRRGGFRDDLLAERASVVVGIDGRLAEIDELLHAQGNTPRCVCGAPILRGSHFCPNCGRDVRHGSAQPEPDQAAGPVSEETVIESAPED
;
A
#
# COMPACT_ATOMS: atom_id res chain seq x y z
N MET A 1 60.15 -27.14 1.85
CA MET A 1 59.65 -27.04 3.24
C MET A 1 59.28 -25.59 3.50
N SER A 2 58.04 -25.22 3.18
CA SER A 2 57.54 -23.85 3.35
C SER A 2 56.70 -23.78 4.63
N PRO A 3 56.89 -22.78 5.49
CA PRO A 3 56.05 -22.61 6.66
C PRO A 3 54.72 -22.02 6.17
N LEU A 4 53.65 -22.80 6.28
CA LEU A 4 52.29 -22.28 6.12
C LEU A 4 51.99 -21.42 7.35
N PHE A 5 52.30 -20.13 7.24
CA PHE A 5 51.90 -19.13 8.22
C PHE A 5 50.38 -19.08 8.29
N ARG A 6 49.91 -19.57 9.43
CA ARG A 6 48.54 -19.57 9.93
C ARG A 6 48.09 -18.14 10.19
N TRP A 7 47.09 -17.66 9.47
CA TRP A 7 46.24 -16.58 9.95
C TRP A 7 44.90 -17.15 10.38
N ARG A 8 44.66 -17.16 11.69
CA ARG A 8 43.32 -17.32 12.27
C ARG A 8 42.59 -16.01 12.01
N ALA A 9 41.51 -16.07 11.23
CA ALA A 9 40.50 -15.03 11.26
C ALA A 9 39.55 -15.36 12.42
N ASP A 10 39.76 -14.71 13.54
CA ASP A 10 38.78 -14.60 14.62
C ASP A 10 37.62 -13.74 14.09
N HIS A 11 36.58 -14.39 13.55
CA HIS A 11 35.33 -13.72 13.21
C HIS A 11 34.43 -13.78 14.44
N THR A 12 34.47 -12.73 15.26
CA THR A 12 33.32 -12.38 16.07
C THR A 12 32.22 -11.86 15.14
N ASP A 13 31.62 -12.77 14.37
CA ASP A 13 30.51 -12.43 13.50
C ASP A 13 29.27 -12.16 14.35
N GLY A 14 28.78 -10.92 14.24
CA GLY A 14 27.54 -10.46 14.85
C GLY A 14 26.41 -11.43 14.56
N VAL A 15 25.73 -11.85 15.63
CA VAL A 15 24.56 -12.73 15.56
C VAL A 15 23.50 -12.01 14.72
N ALA A 16 23.40 -12.40 13.45
CA ALA A 16 22.36 -11.90 12.56
C ALA A 16 21.00 -12.15 13.23
N ALA A 17 20.25 -11.07 13.50
CA ALA A 17 18.96 -11.15 14.15
C ALA A 17 18.09 -12.19 13.42
N ARG A 18 17.59 -13.18 14.15
CA ARG A 18 16.76 -14.25 13.58
C ARG A 18 15.56 -13.61 12.89
N ARG A 19 15.51 -13.74 11.57
CA ARG A 19 14.44 -13.17 10.73
C ARG A 19 13.07 -13.67 11.21
N PRO A 20 12.04 -12.81 11.31
CA PRO A 20 10.72 -13.23 11.78
C PRO A 20 10.12 -14.34 10.92
N HIS A 21 9.41 -15.28 11.54
CA HIS A 21 8.75 -16.37 10.82
C HIS A 21 7.54 -15.83 10.02
N ALA A 22 7.49 -16.11 8.70
CA ALA A 22 6.47 -15.57 7.79
C ALA A 22 5.02 -15.82 8.24
N GLY A 23 4.75 -16.91 8.96
CA GLY A 23 3.43 -17.20 9.54
C GLY A 23 2.99 -16.20 10.61
N LEU A 24 3.92 -15.73 11.44
CA LEU A 24 3.64 -14.71 12.47
C LEU A 24 3.34 -13.36 11.84
N LEU A 25 4.14 -12.95 10.86
CA LEU A 25 3.92 -11.73 10.08
C LEU A 25 2.54 -11.72 9.39
N ARG A 26 2.13 -12.84 8.78
CA ARG A 26 0.79 -12.95 8.17
C ARG A 26 -0.34 -12.84 9.19
N ARG A 27 -0.18 -13.38 10.41
CA ARG A 27 -1.18 -13.28 11.48
C ARG A 27 -1.26 -11.85 11.99
N GLU A 28 -0.12 -11.23 12.25
CA GLU A 28 -0.01 -9.84 12.69
C GLU A 28 -0.66 -8.89 11.67
N ARG A 29 -0.34 -9.04 10.38
CA ARG A 29 -0.94 -8.24 9.30
C ARG A 29 -2.47 -8.31 9.29
N ARG A 30 -3.06 -9.50 9.46
CA ARG A 30 -4.53 -9.65 9.50
C ARG A 30 -5.15 -8.99 10.73
N ALA A 31 -4.47 -9.06 11.87
CA ALA A 31 -4.93 -8.41 13.10
C ALA A 31 -4.88 -6.88 12.95
N LEU A 32 -3.77 -6.35 12.41
CA LEU A 32 -3.61 -4.92 12.15
C LEU A 32 -4.59 -4.40 11.12
N ALA A 33 -4.87 -5.15 10.05
CA ALA A 33 -5.86 -4.75 9.05
C ALA A 33 -7.27 -4.60 9.67
N ARG A 34 -7.67 -5.51 10.56
CA ARG A 34 -8.94 -5.41 11.30
C ARG A 34 -8.93 -4.22 12.26
N ALA A 35 -7.85 -4.06 13.03
CA ALA A 35 -7.70 -2.94 13.95
C ALA A 35 -7.76 -1.59 13.23
N ARG A 36 -7.18 -1.50 12.03
CA ARG A 36 -7.25 -0.32 11.16
C ARG A 36 -8.69 0.01 10.76
N GLU A 37 -9.43 -0.99 10.29
CA GLU A 37 -10.84 -0.84 9.89
C GLU A 37 -11.71 -0.36 11.06
N ASP A 38 -11.53 -0.95 12.24
CA ASP A 38 -12.25 -0.56 13.45
C ASP A 38 -11.88 0.88 13.87
N THR A 39 -10.59 1.22 13.87
CA THR A 39 -10.13 2.57 14.23
C THR A 39 -10.64 3.64 13.25
N LEU A 40 -10.68 3.33 11.95
CA LEU A 40 -11.25 4.23 10.94
C LEU A 40 -12.76 4.43 11.14
N ARG A 41 -13.49 3.37 11.50
CA ARG A 41 -14.92 3.46 11.83
C ARG A 41 -15.14 4.36 13.04
N ASP A 42 -14.35 4.19 14.10
CA ASP A 42 -14.42 5.00 15.31
C ASP A 42 -14.06 6.47 15.05
N LEU A 43 -13.02 6.73 14.25
CA LEU A 43 -12.62 8.07 13.84
C LEU A 43 -13.74 8.80 13.07
N GLY A 44 -14.39 8.09 12.13
CA GLY A 44 -15.54 8.61 11.41
C GLY A 44 -16.72 8.91 12.33
N GLY A 45 -17.00 8.03 13.29
CA GLY A 45 -18.04 8.24 14.31
C GLY A 45 -17.75 9.48 15.17
N LEU A 46 -16.50 9.64 15.61
CA LEU A 46 -16.07 10.82 16.36
C LEU A 46 -16.27 12.11 15.55
N LEU A 47 -15.88 12.12 14.28
CA LEU A 47 -16.04 13.26 13.39
C LEU A 47 -17.51 13.67 13.23
N VAL A 48 -18.41 12.69 13.04
CA VAL A 48 -19.86 12.93 12.94
C VAL A 48 -20.41 13.51 14.25
N GLU A 49 -19.99 12.98 15.40
CA GLU A 49 -20.43 13.50 16.70
C GLU A 49 -19.94 14.94 16.97
N MET A 50 -18.70 15.26 16.60
CA MET A 50 -18.16 16.62 16.69
C MET A 50 -18.96 17.59 15.81
N TYR A 51 -19.28 17.20 14.58
CA TYR A 51 -20.10 17.98 13.68
C TYR A 51 -21.52 18.22 14.23
N ARG A 52 -22.20 17.17 14.70
CA ARG A 52 -23.54 17.27 15.29
C ARG A 52 -23.62 18.19 16.51
N ARG A 53 -22.54 18.24 17.29
CA ARG A 53 -22.45 19.05 18.52
C ARG A 53 -21.91 20.46 18.27
N GLY A 54 -21.49 20.78 17.05
CA GLY A 54 -20.96 22.10 16.67
C GLY A 54 -19.61 22.43 17.30
N GLY A 55 -18.85 21.42 17.73
CA GLY A 55 -17.56 21.60 18.40
C GLY A 55 -16.48 20.77 17.71
N PHE A 56 -15.64 21.43 16.91
CA PHE A 56 -14.54 20.77 16.20
C PHE A 56 -13.25 20.88 16.99
N ARG A 57 -12.61 19.73 17.25
CA ARG A 57 -11.35 19.61 17.99
C ARG A 57 -10.31 18.94 17.12
N ASP A 58 -9.56 19.76 16.40
CA ASP A 58 -8.57 19.31 15.44
C ASP A 58 -7.40 18.55 16.10
N ASP A 59 -7.01 18.98 17.31
CA ASP A 59 -6.02 18.33 18.16
C ASP A 59 -6.37 16.87 18.44
N LEU A 60 -7.61 16.62 18.87
CA LEU A 60 -8.11 15.29 19.18
C LEU A 60 -8.22 14.43 17.91
N LEU A 61 -8.66 15.04 16.80
CA LEU A 61 -8.77 14.34 15.53
C LEU A 61 -7.39 13.91 15.01
N ALA A 62 -6.40 14.80 15.07
CA ALA A 62 -5.02 14.53 14.68
C ALA A 62 -4.40 13.42 15.54
N GLU A 63 -4.60 13.46 16.86
CA GLU A 63 -4.15 12.42 17.77
C GLU A 63 -4.72 11.04 17.37
N ARG A 64 -6.02 10.96 17.08
CA ARG A 64 -6.65 9.69 16.69
C ARG A 64 -6.26 9.22 15.29
N ALA A 65 -6.11 10.15 14.34
CA ALA A 65 -5.61 9.84 13.01
C ALA A 65 -4.18 9.28 13.06
N SER A 66 -3.33 9.74 13.98
CA SER A 66 -1.96 9.25 14.14
C SER A 66 -1.89 7.75 14.44
N VAL A 67 -2.90 7.20 15.13
CA VAL A 67 -2.99 5.76 15.41
C VAL A 67 -3.20 4.98 14.12
N VAL A 68 -4.10 5.45 13.23
CA VAL A 68 -4.33 4.83 11.92
C VAL A 68 -3.06 4.88 11.08
N VAL A 69 -2.39 6.04 11.04
CA VAL A 69 -1.12 6.21 10.31
C VAL A 69 -0.04 5.27 10.85
N GLY A 70 0.04 5.09 12.17
CA GLY A 70 0.95 4.14 12.79
C GLY A 70 0.67 2.69 12.39
N ILE A 71 -0.61 2.29 12.34
CA ILE A 71 -1.02 0.96 11.87
C ILE A 71 -0.65 0.78 10.39
N ASP A 72 -0.86 1.81 9.56
CA ASP A 72 -0.52 1.79 8.13
C ASP A 72 0.99 1.63 7.91
N GLY A 73 1.80 2.33 8.71
CA GLY A 73 3.26 2.17 8.70
C GLY A 73 3.69 0.74 9.03
N ARG A 74 3.10 0.14 10.08
CA ARG A 74 3.42 -1.25 10.47
C ARG A 74 2.95 -2.26 9.42
N LEU A 75 1.80 -2.04 8.80
CA LEU A 75 1.31 -2.89 7.70
C LEU A 75 2.26 -2.86 6.50
N ALA A 76 2.74 -1.68 6.12
CA ALA A 76 3.72 -1.51 5.04
C ALA A 76 5.02 -2.26 5.34
N GLU A 77 5.57 -2.11 6.55
CA GLU A 77 6.78 -2.82 6.99
C GLU A 77 6.61 -4.34 6.92
N ILE A 78 5.48 -4.87 7.42
CA ILE A 78 5.21 -6.31 7.38
C ILE A 78 5.10 -6.80 5.94
N ASP A 79 4.46 -6.02 5.07
CA ASP A 79 4.39 -6.37 3.67
C ASP A 79 5.80 -6.39 3.07
N GLU A 80 6.63 -5.36 3.21
CA GLU A 80 8.02 -5.37 2.74
C GLU A 80 8.79 -6.62 3.22
N LEU A 81 8.69 -6.96 4.51
CA LEU A 81 9.31 -8.16 5.08
C LEU A 81 8.79 -9.46 4.44
N LEU A 82 7.49 -9.56 4.18
CA LEU A 82 6.89 -10.72 3.51
C LEU A 82 7.24 -10.80 2.02
N HIS A 83 7.50 -9.66 1.36
CA HIS A 83 7.87 -9.60 -0.05
C HIS A 83 9.35 -9.91 -0.26
N ALA A 84 10.22 -9.46 0.65
CA ALA A 84 11.64 -9.84 0.65
C ALA A 84 11.86 -11.36 0.78
N GLN A 85 10.83 -12.13 1.18
CA GLN A 85 10.89 -13.58 1.31
C GLN A 85 10.25 -14.36 0.15
N GLY A 86 9.70 -13.71 -0.89
CA GLY A 86 9.09 -14.45 -2.01
C GLY A 86 8.84 -13.63 -3.27
N ASN A 87 9.30 -14.14 -4.41
CA ASN A 87 9.18 -13.53 -5.75
C ASN A 87 7.76 -13.64 -6.35
N THR A 88 6.71 -13.41 -5.57
CA THR A 88 5.30 -13.51 -6.03
C THR A 88 4.77 -12.11 -6.36
N PRO A 89 4.28 -11.87 -7.59
CA PRO A 89 3.70 -10.58 -7.99
C PRO A 89 2.49 -10.22 -7.14
N ARG A 90 2.26 -8.92 -6.90
CA ARG A 90 1.23 -8.40 -5.99
C ARG A 90 0.42 -7.28 -6.61
N CYS A 91 -0.80 -7.11 -6.12
CA CYS A 91 -1.63 -5.96 -6.43
C CYS A 91 -1.18 -4.73 -5.63
N VAL A 92 -1.57 -3.53 -6.08
CA VAL A 92 -1.41 -2.26 -5.34
C VAL A 92 -2.03 -2.31 -3.94
N CYS A 93 -3.06 -3.14 -3.72
CA CYS A 93 -3.64 -3.35 -2.40
C CYS A 93 -2.85 -4.34 -1.50
N GLY A 94 -1.70 -4.84 -1.92
CA GLY A 94 -0.82 -5.75 -1.16
C GLY A 94 -1.19 -7.24 -1.22
N ALA A 95 -2.30 -7.60 -1.87
CA ALA A 95 -2.71 -9.00 -2.05
C ALA A 95 -1.80 -9.72 -3.06
N PRO A 96 -1.39 -10.98 -2.78
CA PRO A 96 -0.59 -11.77 -3.72
C PRO A 96 -1.44 -12.14 -4.95
N ILE A 97 -0.86 -12.00 -6.13
CA ILE A 97 -1.47 -12.38 -7.39
C ILE A 97 -1.07 -13.82 -7.70
N LEU A 98 -2.08 -14.68 -7.83
CA LEU A 98 -1.89 -16.05 -8.30
C LEU A 98 -1.46 -16.01 -9.78
N ARG A 99 -0.54 -16.89 -10.17
CA ARG A 99 -0.11 -16.99 -11.57
C ARG A 99 -1.32 -17.27 -12.46
N GLY A 100 -1.51 -16.45 -13.49
CA GLY A 100 -2.64 -16.54 -14.41
C GLY A 100 -3.90 -15.77 -14.00
N SER A 101 -3.92 -15.06 -12.86
CA SER A 101 -5.06 -14.21 -12.49
C SER A 101 -5.09 -12.90 -13.28
N HIS A 102 -6.27 -12.55 -13.80
CA HIS A 102 -6.53 -11.24 -14.43
C HIS A 102 -6.99 -10.18 -13.43
N PHE A 103 -7.62 -10.59 -12.32
CA PHE A 103 -8.13 -9.70 -11.29
C PHE A 103 -7.55 -10.06 -9.91
N CYS A 104 -7.42 -9.06 -9.05
CA CYS A 104 -7.01 -9.25 -7.67
C CYS A 104 -8.14 -9.93 -6.85
N PRO A 105 -7.87 -11.06 -6.17
CA PRO A 105 -8.90 -11.76 -5.38
C PRO A 105 -9.34 -11.00 -4.12
N ASN A 106 -8.62 -9.94 -3.74
CA ASN A 106 -8.92 -9.15 -2.54
C ASN A 106 -9.67 -7.84 -2.84
N CYS A 107 -9.31 -7.15 -3.93
CA CYS A 107 -9.89 -5.83 -4.24
C CYS A 107 -10.57 -5.75 -5.62
N GLY A 108 -10.58 -6.84 -6.40
CA GLY A 108 -11.22 -6.90 -7.72
C GLY A 108 -10.50 -6.15 -8.85
N ARG A 109 -9.43 -5.40 -8.56
CA ARG A 109 -8.68 -4.61 -9.55
C ARG A 109 -8.00 -5.48 -10.61
N ASP A 110 -8.02 -5.05 -11.87
CA ASP A 110 -7.30 -5.72 -12.97
C ASP A 110 -5.78 -5.63 -12.75
N VAL A 111 -5.10 -6.77 -12.89
CA VAL A 111 -3.67 -6.95 -12.68
C VAL A 111 -2.85 -6.43 -13.88
N ARG A 112 -3.41 -6.41 -15.08
CA ARG A 112 -2.72 -5.97 -16.31
C ARG A 112 -2.40 -4.47 -16.31
N HIS A 113 -3.16 -3.66 -15.59
CA HIS A 113 -2.91 -2.22 -15.44
C HIS A 113 -2.00 -1.86 -14.26
N GLY A 114 -1.45 -2.86 -13.54
CA GLY A 114 -0.60 -2.67 -12.35
C GLY A 114 0.88 -2.42 -12.62
N SER A 115 1.30 -2.42 -13.89
CA SER A 115 2.63 -1.98 -14.33
C SER A 115 2.47 -0.81 -15.32
N ALA A 116 1.92 0.31 -14.86
CA ALA A 116 1.97 1.54 -15.62
C ALA A 116 3.43 2.01 -15.72
N GLN A 117 4.11 1.62 -16.79
CA GLN A 117 5.10 2.51 -17.40
C GLN A 117 4.31 3.68 -18.02
N PRO A 118 4.75 4.94 -17.90
CA PRO A 118 4.18 6.03 -18.70
C PRO A 118 4.50 5.75 -20.18
N GLU A 119 3.47 5.72 -21.03
CA GLU A 119 3.62 5.64 -22.48
C GLU A 119 4.41 6.86 -23.01
N PRO A 120 5.37 6.66 -23.93
CA PRO A 120 5.92 7.77 -24.70
C PRO A 120 4.94 8.11 -25.83
N ASP A 121 4.51 9.37 -25.78
CA ASP A 121 4.03 10.24 -26.87
C ASP A 121 4.15 9.69 -28.31
N GLN A 122 2.99 9.56 -28.98
CA GLN A 122 2.71 9.74 -30.42
C GLN A 122 1.25 9.31 -30.70
N ALA A 123 0.37 10.05 -31.37
CA ALA A 123 0.56 11.23 -32.21
C ALA A 123 -0.75 12.03 -32.30
N ALA A 124 -0.59 13.35 -32.34
CA ALA A 124 -1.58 14.29 -32.80
C ALA A 124 -2.01 14.01 -34.25
N GLY A 125 -3.30 14.22 -34.53
CA GLY A 125 -3.90 14.32 -35.88
C GLY A 125 -5.32 14.87 -35.76
N PRO A 126 -5.79 15.68 -36.74
CA PRO A 126 -5.85 17.12 -36.57
C PRO A 126 -7.20 17.65 -36.09
N VAL A 127 -7.13 18.85 -35.53
CA VAL A 127 -8.25 19.73 -35.23
C VAL A 127 -8.94 20.12 -36.54
N SER A 128 -10.22 19.78 -36.66
CA SER A 128 -11.13 20.37 -37.65
C SER A 128 -12.18 21.15 -36.87
N GLU A 129 -12.07 22.46 -37.03
CA GLU A 129 -12.99 23.50 -36.62
C GLU A 129 -14.37 23.31 -37.28
N GLU A 130 -15.39 23.92 -36.67
CA GLU A 130 -16.65 24.32 -37.30
C GLU A 130 -17.78 23.28 -37.42
N THR A 131 -18.69 23.28 -36.43
CA THR A 131 -20.13 23.28 -36.72
C THR A 131 -20.85 24.03 -35.60
N VAL A 132 -21.04 25.33 -35.83
CA VAL A 132 -22.08 26.14 -35.24
C VAL A 132 -23.41 25.68 -35.83
N ILE A 133 -24.33 25.17 -35.01
CA ILE A 133 -25.77 25.21 -35.29
C ILE A 133 -26.48 25.67 -34.00
N GLU A 134 -26.65 26.98 -33.97
CA GLU A 134 -27.75 27.81 -33.46
C GLU A 134 -28.85 27.17 -32.58
N SER A 135 -29.14 27.90 -31.49
CA SER A 135 -30.18 27.66 -30.50
C SER A 135 -31.60 27.66 -31.06
N ALA A 136 -32.48 26.90 -30.40
CA ALA A 136 -33.93 26.91 -30.60
C ALA A 136 -34.57 28.30 -30.36
N PRO A 137 -35.66 28.62 -31.08
CA PRO A 137 -36.67 29.54 -30.58
C PRO A 137 -37.91 28.80 -30.06
N GLU A 138 -38.40 29.31 -28.93
CA GLU A 138 -39.68 29.03 -28.30
C GLU A 138 -40.82 29.73 -29.07
N ASP A 139 -41.97 29.07 -29.18
CA ASP A 139 -43.31 29.66 -29.32
C ASP A 139 -44.34 28.75 -28.61
#